data_AF-A0A382QL11-F1
#
_entry.id   AF-A0A382QL11-F1
#
_cell.length_a   1.000
_cell.length_b   1.000
_cell.length_c   1.000
_cell.angle_alpha   90.00
_cell.angle_beta   90.00
_cell.angle_gamma   90.00
#
_symmetry.space_group_name_H-M   'P 1'
#
loop_
_entity.id
_entity.type
_entity.pdbx_description
1 polymer ?
#
loop_
_entity_poly.entity_id
_entity_poly.type
_entity_poly.pdbx_seq_one_letter_code
_entity_poly.pdbx_strand_id
1 'polypeptide(L)'
;MARFTESPGSVIRNADGEIVKEYWMEGSMKARNHRRYAQLEKAFFEEGVNGHVPHEGSIYDKLPPMMQMVRASFATAGCSTIDEMHEHAILETQSFASLQDGDVHAMTQVQMAQEIVV
;
A
#
# COMPACT_ATOMS: atom_id res chain seq x y z
N MET A 1 -3.12 -0.15 -3.66
CA MET A 1 -3.96 0.70 -4.54
C MET A 1 -5.43 0.77 -4.10
N ALA A 2 -5.91 -0.04 -3.14
CA ALA A 2 -7.31 -0.02 -2.69
C ALA A 2 -7.78 1.30 -2.06
N ARG A 3 -6.85 2.16 -1.63
CA ARG A 3 -7.11 3.45 -0.97
C ARG A 3 -7.62 4.56 -1.91
N PHE A 4 -7.45 4.39 -3.22
CA PHE A 4 -7.72 5.44 -4.21
C PHE A 4 -9.17 5.49 -4.67
N THR A 5 -9.64 6.62 -5.18
CA THR A 5 -11.03 6.84 -5.65
C THR A 5 -11.45 5.81 -6.70
N GLU A 6 -10.55 5.46 -7.60
CA GLU A 6 -10.79 4.60 -8.77
C GLU A 6 -10.92 3.12 -8.42
N SER A 7 -10.48 2.70 -7.23
CA SER A 7 -10.65 1.30 -6.79
C SER A 7 -12.14 0.99 -6.55
N PRO A 8 -12.58 -0.28 -6.63
CA PRO A 8 -13.94 -0.65 -6.23
C PRO A 8 -14.12 -0.50 -4.71
N GLY A 9 -15.38 -0.38 -4.27
CA GLY A 9 -15.74 -0.28 -2.86
C GLY A 9 -16.24 1.10 -2.46
N SER A 10 -17.12 1.14 -1.45
CA SER A 10 -17.71 2.38 -0.97
C SER A 10 -16.72 3.18 -0.12
N VAL A 11 -16.73 4.49 -0.31
CA VAL A 11 -16.08 5.45 0.59
C VAL A 11 -17.09 5.83 1.67
N ILE A 12 -16.73 5.62 2.92
CA ILE A 12 -17.59 5.86 4.08
C ILE A 12 -16.84 6.71 5.11
N ARG A 13 -17.60 7.33 6.00
CA ARG A 13 -17.05 7.95 7.21
C ARG A 13 -17.13 6.95 8.35
N ASN A 14 -16.01 6.62 8.99
CA ASN A 14 -16.00 5.70 10.14
C ASN A 14 -16.54 6.38 11.42
N ALA A 15 -16.64 5.62 12.51
CA ALA A 15 -17.13 6.11 13.79
C ALA A 15 -16.27 7.26 14.37
N ASP A 16 -14.98 7.24 14.06
CA ASP A 16 -13.99 8.25 14.48
C ASP A 16 -14.00 9.50 13.57
N GLY A 17 -14.83 9.52 12.53
CA GLY A 17 -14.98 10.65 11.62
C GLY A 17 -13.97 10.68 10.46
N GLU A 18 -13.15 9.66 10.29
CA GLU A 18 -12.19 9.55 9.19
C GLU A 18 -12.88 9.06 7.91
N ILE A 19 -12.39 9.53 6.76
CA ILE A 19 -12.86 9.05 5.46
C ILE A 19 -12.07 7.79 5.12
N VAL A 20 -12.77 6.67 5.07
CA VAL A 20 -12.18 5.36 4.81
C VAL A 20 -12.84 4.72 3.59
N LYS A 21 -12.14 3.80 2.97
CA LYS A 21 -12.61 3.00 1.86
C LYS A 21 -12.65 1.54 2.23
N GLU A 22 -13.74 0.90 1.83
CA GLU A 22 -13.91 -0.53 2.03
C GLU A 22 -12.85 -1.34 1.28
N TYR A 23 -12.30 -2.35 1.94
CA TYR A 23 -11.30 -3.25 1.38
C TYR A 23 -11.60 -4.68 1.82
N TRP A 24 -11.46 -5.63 0.90
CA TRP A 24 -11.58 -7.04 1.20
C TRP A 24 -10.59 -7.84 0.36
N MET A 25 -10.10 -8.93 0.94
CA MET A 25 -9.26 -9.87 0.25
C MET A 25 -10.11 -10.90 -0.51
N GLU A 26 -9.60 -11.44 -1.59
CA GLU A 26 -10.29 -12.45 -2.43
C GLU A 26 -10.62 -13.74 -1.66
N GLY A 27 -9.85 -14.07 -0.62
CA GLY A 27 -10.12 -15.21 0.27
C GLY A 27 -11.13 -14.93 1.38
N SER A 28 -11.68 -13.71 1.47
CA SER A 28 -12.68 -13.36 2.48
C SER A 28 -14.07 -13.88 2.11
N MET A 29 -14.93 -14.06 3.11
CA MET A 29 -16.32 -14.47 2.92
C MET A 29 -17.09 -13.49 2.00
N LYS A 30 -16.72 -12.21 2.01
CA LYS A 30 -17.34 -11.17 1.20
C LYS A 30 -17.06 -11.32 -0.30
N ALA A 31 -15.84 -11.71 -0.66
CA ALA A 31 -15.44 -11.90 -2.05
C ALA A 31 -16.02 -13.20 -2.66
N ARG A 32 -16.66 -14.03 -1.83
CA ARG A 32 -17.20 -15.33 -2.24
C ARG A 32 -18.18 -15.17 -3.40
N ASN A 33 -17.80 -15.71 -4.55
CA ASN A 33 -18.75 -15.89 -5.65
C ASN A 33 -19.73 -17.02 -5.29
N HIS A 34 -20.85 -16.64 -4.68
CA HIS A 34 -21.92 -17.56 -4.28
C HIS A 34 -22.39 -18.46 -5.44
N ARG A 35 -22.32 -18.02 -6.71
CA ARG A 35 -22.69 -18.87 -7.86
C ARG A 35 -21.69 -20.00 -8.16
N ARG A 36 -20.41 -19.85 -7.80
CA ARG A 36 -19.36 -20.84 -8.08
C ARG A 36 -19.11 -21.81 -6.91
N TYR A 37 -19.35 -21.36 -5.68
CA TYR A 37 -18.97 -22.11 -4.47
C TYR A 37 -20.15 -22.44 -3.53
N ALA A 38 -21.40 -22.17 -3.91
CA ALA A 38 -22.58 -22.52 -3.09
C ALA A 38 -22.68 -24.00 -2.71
N GLN A 39 -22.04 -24.91 -3.46
CA GLN A 39 -22.10 -26.36 -3.22
C GLN A 39 -21.04 -26.87 -2.22
N LEU A 40 -20.10 -26.02 -1.79
CA LEU A 40 -18.93 -26.40 -0.98
C LEU A 40 -18.91 -25.72 0.40
N GLU A 41 -20.08 -25.37 0.96
CA GLU A 41 -20.19 -24.67 2.25
C GLU A 41 -19.40 -25.31 3.40
N LYS A 42 -19.21 -26.64 3.39
CA LYS A 42 -18.45 -27.36 4.42
C LYS A 42 -16.93 -27.41 4.21
N ALA A 43 -16.42 -26.99 3.04
CA ALA A 43 -15.01 -27.14 2.66
C ALA A 43 -14.30 -25.79 2.42
N PHE A 44 -14.97 -24.66 2.63
CA PHE A 44 -14.39 -23.34 2.42
C PHE A 44 -13.79 -22.79 3.73
N PHE A 45 -12.49 -22.53 3.73
CA PHE A 45 -11.76 -21.89 4.83
C PHE A 45 -11.52 -20.41 4.46
N GLU A 46 -11.86 -19.49 5.36
CA GLU A 46 -11.68 -18.05 5.13
C GLU A 46 -10.21 -17.67 5.35
N GLU A 47 -9.46 -17.51 4.24
CA GLU A 47 -8.04 -17.12 4.25
C GLU A 47 -7.85 -15.60 4.19
N GLY A 48 -8.90 -14.85 3.85
CA GLY A 48 -8.85 -13.41 3.63
C GLY A 48 -9.61 -12.61 4.69
N VAL A 49 -9.20 -11.36 4.89
CA VAL A 49 -9.89 -10.42 5.78
C VAL A 49 -10.68 -9.37 5.01
N ASN A 50 -11.69 -8.81 5.66
CA ASN A 50 -12.43 -7.63 5.24
C ASN A 50 -12.24 -6.49 6.26
N GLY A 51 -12.21 -5.25 5.77
CA GLY A 51 -12.00 -4.08 6.62
C GLY A 51 -12.05 -2.77 5.86
N HIS A 52 -11.43 -1.75 6.44
CA HIS A 52 -11.37 -0.41 5.86
C HIS A 52 -9.93 0.09 5.80
N VAL A 53 -9.63 0.92 4.81
CA VAL A 53 -8.34 1.59 4.65
C VAL A 53 -8.56 3.10 4.53
N PRO A 54 -7.63 3.96 4.96
CA PRO A 54 -7.77 5.41 4.79
C PRO A 54 -7.88 5.77 3.31
N HIS A 55 -8.80 6.69 2.97
CA HIS A 55 -9.00 7.14 1.60
C HIS A 55 -7.97 8.22 1.23
N GLU A 56 -7.25 8.00 0.13
CA GLU A 56 -6.11 8.85 -0.30
C GLU A 56 -6.38 9.69 -1.54
N GLY A 57 -7.65 9.90 -1.91
CA GLY A 57 -8.02 10.64 -3.11
C GLY A 57 -7.73 9.87 -4.40
N SER A 58 -7.49 10.59 -5.51
CA SER A 58 -7.31 9.97 -6.83
C SER A 58 -5.91 9.37 -7.00
N ILE A 59 -5.85 8.23 -7.69
CA ILE A 59 -4.57 7.63 -8.10
C ILE A 59 -3.77 8.55 -9.02
N TYR A 60 -4.42 9.40 -9.82
CA TYR A 60 -3.75 10.26 -10.79
C TYR A 60 -2.88 11.33 -10.13
N ASP A 61 -3.24 11.76 -8.92
CA ASP A 61 -2.46 12.73 -8.14
C ASP A 61 -1.27 12.04 -7.45
N LYS A 62 -1.44 10.78 -7.05
CA LYS A 62 -0.49 10.05 -6.20
C LYS A 62 0.50 9.18 -6.99
N LEU A 63 0.18 8.78 -8.21
CA LEU A 63 1.05 7.94 -9.04
C LEU A 63 2.33 8.68 -9.51
N PRO A 64 2.27 9.94 -9.99
CA PRO A 64 3.48 10.66 -10.40
C PRO A 64 4.58 10.72 -9.33
N PRO A 65 4.32 11.09 -8.06
CA PRO A 65 5.36 11.11 -7.03
C PRO A 65 5.87 9.71 -6.67
N MET A 66 5.02 8.68 -6.65
CA MET A 66 5.47 7.29 -6.49
C MET A 66 6.46 6.88 -7.58
N MET A 67 6.19 7.26 -8.83
CA MET A 67 7.10 7.01 -9.94
C MET A 67 8.43 7.78 -9.79
N GLN A 68 8.40 8.98 -9.19
CA GLN A 68 9.64 9.71 -8.87
C GLN A 68 10.45 9.01 -7.79
N MET A 69 9.80 8.47 -6.75
CA MET A 69 10.48 7.71 -5.70
C MET A 69 11.22 6.50 -6.29
N VAL A 70 10.56 5.74 -7.16
CA VAL A 70 11.19 4.61 -7.87
C VAL A 70 12.38 5.08 -8.70
N ARG A 71 12.24 6.15 -9.49
CA ARG A 71 13.36 6.71 -10.27
C ARG A 71 14.52 7.21 -9.41
N ALA A 72 14.24 7.80 -8.26
CA ALA A 72 15.26 8.21 -7.32
C ALA A 72 16.05 7.00 -6.78
N SER A 73 15.36 5.89 -6.46
CA SER A 73 16.03 4.64 -6.07
C SER A 73 16.94 4.09 -7.17
N PHE A 74 16.52 4.18 -8.44
CA PHE A 74 17.35 3.78 -9.59
C PHE A 74 18.61 4.64 -9.68
N ALA A 75 18.46 5.97 -9.56
CA ALA A 75 19.58 6.89 -9.57
C ALA A 75 20.55 6.65 -8.40
N THR A 76 20.05 6.39 -7.19
CA THR A 76 20.88 6.02 -6.03
C THR A 76 21.66 4.73 -6.27
N ALA A 77 21.06 3.74 -6.94
CA ALA A 77 21.72 2.51 -7.33
C ALA A 77 22.62 2.65 -8.59
N GLY A 78 22.65 3.83 -9.23
CA GLY A 78 23.39 4.05 -10.48
C GLY A 78 22.83 3.28 -11.68
N CYS A 79 21.56 2.87 -11.64
CA CYS A 79 20.90 2.07 -12.65
C CYS A 79 19.91 2.91 -13.47
N SER A 80 19.76 2.60 -14.76
CA SER A 80 18.83 3.25 -15.69
C SER A 80 17.69 2.34 -16.12
N THR A 81 17.82 1.02 -15.92
CA THR A 81 16.81 0.02 -16.29
C THR A 81 16.52 -0.96 -15.15
N ILE A 82 15.39 -1.66 -15.24
CA ILE A 82 15.02 -2.69 -14.26
C ILE A 82 16.03 -3.84 -14.31
N ASP A 83 16.51 -4.19 -15.50
CA ASP A 83 17.49 -5.26 -15.68
C ASP A 83 18.83 -4.92 -15.01
N GLU A 84 19.31 -3.69 -15.20
CA GLU A 84 20.49 -3.18 -14.48
C GLU A 84 20.28 -3.20 -12.97
N MET A 85 19.07 -2.87 -12.49
CA MET A 85 18.78 -2.94 -11.06
C MET A 85 18.83 -4.38 -10.53
N HIS A 86 18.37 -5.37 -11.29
CA HIS A 86 18.50 -6.78 -10.89
C HIS A 86 19.96 -7.26 -10.88
N GLU A 87 20.80 -6.77 -11.79
CA GLU A 87 22.20 -7.20 -11.91
C GLU A 87 23.15 -6.47 -10.95
N HIS A 88 22.91 -5.18 -10.72
CA HIS A 88 23.88 -4.29 -10.06
C HIS A 88 23.44 -3.77 -8.69
N ALA A 89 22.16 -3.88 -8.31
CA ALA A 89 21.75 -3.40 -6.99
C ALA A 89 22.42 -4.22 -5.87
N ILE A 90 23.02 -3.51 -4.91
CA ILE A 90 23.60 -4.09 -3.71
C ILE A 90 22.58 -3.94 -2.58
N LEU A 91 22.20 -5.06 -1.97
CA LEU A 91 21.26 -5.11 -0.85
C LEU A 91 21.99 -5.59 0.40
N GLU A 92 21.80 -4.88 1.50
CA GLU A 92 22.40 -5.20 2.80
C GLU A 92 21.30 -5.53 3.82
N THR A 93 21.56 -6.50 4.69
CA THR A 93 20.62 -6.85 5.75
C THR A 93 20.61 -5.78 6.83
N GLN A 94 19.43 -5.38 7.27
CA GLN A 94 19.24 -4.41 8.35
C GLN A 94 18.75 -5.11 9.61
N SER A 95 19.28 -4.70 10.77
CA SER A 95 18.75 -5.12 12.06
C SER A 95 17.52 -4.29 12.43
N PHE A 96 16.74 -4.74 13.41
CA PHE A 96 15.60 -3.97 13.91
C PHE A 96 16.01 -2.59 14.44
N ALA A 97 17.14 -2.51 15.16
CA ALA A 97 17.67 -1.24 15.66
C ALA A 97 18.08 -0.31 14.50
N SER A 98 18.76 -0.85 13.49
CA SER A 98 19.17 -0.09 12.31
C SER A 98 17.98 0.43 11.48
N LEU A 99 16.88 -0.32 11.44
CA LEU A 99 15.65 0.13 10.80
C LEU A 99 15.03 1.32 11.57
N GLN A 100 15.04 1.26 12.90
CA GLN A 100 14.55 2.36 13.74
C GLN A 100 15.43 3.62 13.61
N ASP A 101 16.74 3.44 13.48
CA ASP A 101 17.69 4.53 13.22
C ASP A 101 17.53 5.14 11.82
N GLY A 102 16.89 4.43 10.87
CA GLY A 102 16.60 4.96 9.54
C GLY A 102 15.39 5.91 9.49
N ASP A 103 14.53 5.90 10.52
CA ASP A 103 13.35 6.76 10.61
C ASP A 103 13.67 8.08 11.34
N VAL A 104 12.70 8.99 11.45
CA VAL A 104 12.84 10.20 12.25
C VAL A 104 12.92 9.81 13.74
N HIS A 105 14.12 9.85 14.30
CA HIS A 105 14.36 9.59 15.72
C HIS A 105 15.14 10.72 16.39
N ALA A 106 15.03 10.82 17.72
CA ALA A 106 15.72 11.82 18.56
C ALA A 106 15.45 13.30 18.22
N MET A 107 14.33 13.61 17.53
CA MET A 107 13.86 14.97 17.29
C MET A 107 12.34 15.03 17.23
N THR A 108 11.77 16.21 17.49
CA THR A 108 10.35 16.47 17.27
C THR A 108 10.14 16.94 15.84
N GLN A 109 9.35 16.21 15.06
CA GLN A 109 9.01 16.61 13.70
C GLN A 109 8.01 17.77 13.73
N VAL A 110 8.48 18.97 13.37
CA VAL A 110 7.66 20.21 13.39
C VAL A 110 6.76 20.32 12.16
N GLN A 111 7.17 19.70 11.05
CA GLN A 111 6.41 19.67 9.81
C GLN A 111 6.48 18.25 9.22
N MET A 112 5.31 17.69 8.92
CA MET A 112 5.26 16.49 8.09
C MET A 112 5.80 16.85 6.72
N ALA A 113 6.80 16.10 6.23
CA ALA A 113 7.19 16.21 4.84
C ALA A 113 5.90 16.03 4.03
N GLN A 114 5.55 17.01 3.20
CA GLN A 114 4.41 16.89 2.31
C GLN A 114 4.58 15.56 1.55
N GLU A 115 3.60 14.67 1.64
CA GLU A 115 3.36 13.76 0.52
C GLU A 115 3.36 14.66 -0.71
N ILE A 116 4.27 14.40 -1.65
CA ILE A 116 4.55 15.29 -2.78
C ILE A 116 3.22 15.54 -3.52
N VAL A 117 2.55 16.64 -3.19
CA VAL A 117 1.43 17.21 -3.92
C VAL A 117 2.05 18.38 -4.67
N VAL A 118 2.38 18.11 -5.93
CA VAL A 118 2.70 19.17 -6.92
C VAL A 118 1.40 19.54 -7.60
#